data_AF-A0A2W5PW90-F1
#
_entry.id   AF-A0A2W5PW90-F1
#
_cell.length_a   1.000
_cell.length_b   1.000
_cell.length_c   1.000
_cell.angle_alpha   90.00
_cell.angle_beta   90.00
_cell.angle_gamma   90.00
#
_symmetry.space_group_name_H-M   'P 1'
#
loop_
_entity.id
_entity.type
_entity.pdbx_description
1 polymer ?
#
loop_
_entity_poly.entity_id
_entity_poly.type
_entity_poly.pdbx_seq_one_letter_code
_entity_poly.pdbx_strand_id
1 'polypeptide(L)'
;MKTLTLAIALFASLAGLSAQAQERVWRCPGNEYTNNATDAQRRGCKPMEGGNITVVQGTRPSGASTASAGGSTGSAARAPAGSPRVESADQRARDSDARAVLESELKKAQARQAELLKEYNNGEPEKQGSEAKNYQKYLDRVADMKAQIARNESDIAGLQREIGRLPANR
;
A
#
# COMPACT_ATOMS: atom_id res chain seq x y z
N MET A 1 20.36 -1.57 -62.48
CA MET A 1 20.67 -0.74 -61.29
C MET A 1 19.60 0.34 -61.09
N LYS A 2 18.35 -0.07 -60.78
CA LYS A 2 17.23 0.88 -60.54
C LYS A 2 16.17 0.33 -59.58
N THR A 3 16.43 -0.85 -59.00
CA THR A 3 15.52 -1.57 -58.11
C THR A 3 16.04 -1.62 -56.67
N LEU A 4 17.23 -1.09 -56.40
CA LEU A 4 17.88 -1.18 -55.08
C LEU A 4 17.65 0.04 -54.18
N THR A 5 17.03 1.11 -54.68
CA THR A 5 16.72 2.33 -53.89
C THR A 5 15.31 2.35 -53.31
N LEU A 6 14.44 1.40 -53.70
CA LEU A 6 13.06 1.32 -53.22
C LEU A 6 12.89 0.50 -51.93
N ALA A 7 13.92 -0.25 -51.52
CA ALA A 7 13.86 -1.10 -50.33
C ALA A 7 14.21 -0.37 -49.02
N ILE A 8 14.81 0.83 -49.08
CA ILE A 8 15.24 1.58 -47.87
C ILE A 8 14.17 2.59 -47.43
N ALA A 9 13.22 2.95 -48.29
CA ALA A 9 12.11 3.85 -47.93
C ALA A 9 10.94 3.13 -47.23
N LEU A 10 10.92 1.79 -47.18
CA LEU A 10 9.81 1.03 -46.58
C LEU A 10 10.04 0.62 -45.11
N PHE A 11 11.24 0.86 -44.56
CA PHE A 11 11.59 0.47 -43.18
C PHE A 11 11.62 1.64 -42.18
N ALA A 12 11.21 2.85 -42.59
CA ALA A 12 11.20 4.04 -41.74
C ALA A 12 9.81 4.43 -41.19
N SER A 13 8.77 3.64 -41.46
CA SER A 13 7.38 3.93 -41.05
C SER A 13 6.86 3.07 -39.90
N LEU A 14 7.71 2.28 -39.25
CA LEU A 14 7.33 1.40 -38.14
C LEU A 14 7.94 1.83 -36.80
N ALA A 15 7.90 3.14 -36.51
CA ALA A 15 8.25 3.67 -35.20
C ALA A 15 7.12 4.59 -34.71
N GLY A 16 6.38 4.10 -33.70
CA GLY A 16 5.62 4.96 -32.79
C GLY A 16 4.12 5.10 -33.02
N LEU A 17 3.36 4.00 -32.99
CA LEU A 17 2.00 4.07 -32.45
C LEU A 17 1.98 3.34 -31.10
N SER A 18 2.47 3.99 -30.06
CA SER A 18 2.02 3.69 -28.70
C SER A 18 0.55 4.08 -28.63
N ALA A 19 -0.34 3.12 -28.87
CA ALA A 19 -1.76 3.25 -28.59
C ALA A 19 -1.90 3.54 -27.09
N GLN A 20 -2.02 4.82 -26.75
CA GLN A 20 -2.49 5.25 -25.44
C GLN A 20 -3.94 4.76 -25.35
N ALA A 21 -4.14 3.57 -24.79
CA ALA A 21 -5.46 3.10 -24.41
C ALA A 21 -5.93 3.99 -23.25
N GLN A 22 -6.44 5.18 -23.59
CA GLN A 22 -7.24 5.98 -22.68
C GLN A 22 -8.48 5.15 -22.39
N GLU A 23 -8.53 4.54 -21.20
CA GLU A 23 -9.67 3.76 -20.74
C GLU A 23 -10.88 4.70 -20.73
N ARG A 24 -11.74 4.60 -21.76
CA ARG A 24 -12.92 5.46 -21.90
C ARG A 24 -13.85 5.15 -20.74
N VAL A 25 -14.39 6.18 -20.11
CA VAL A 25 -15.39 6.04 -19.05
C VAL A 25 -16.74 6.41 -19.64
N TRP A 26 -17.75 5.57 -19.43
CA TRP A 26 -19.12 5.82 -19.89
C TRP A 26 -20.01 6.17 -18.71
N ARG A 27 -20.88 7.18 -18.87
CA ARG A 27 -21.91 7.52 -17.90
C ARG A 27 -23.25 6.95 -18.35
N CYS A 28 -23.77 6.05 -17.53
CA CYS A 28 -25.04 5.39 -17.76
C CYS A 28 -26.21 6.20 -17.20
N PRO A 29 -27.45 5.95 -17.67
CA PRO A 29 -28.65 6.48 -17.04
C PRO A 29 -28.64 6.15 -15.54
N GLY A 30 -28.87 7.13 -14.67
CA GLY A 30 -28.78 6.95 -13.21
C GLY A 30 -27.45 7.35 -12.56
N ASN A 31 -26.55 8.05 -13.27
CA ASN A 31 -25.27 8.56 -12.75
C ASN A 31 -24.22 7.49 -12.40
N GLU A 32 -24.36 6.29 -12.94
CA GLU A 32 -23.39 5.21 -12.77
C GLU A 32 -22.27 5.33 -13.83
N TYR A 33 -21.03 5.08 -13.43
CA TYR A 33 -19.87 5.09 -14.31
C TYR A 33 -19.36 3.67 -14.55
N THR A 34 -19.06 3.34 -15.81
CA THR A 34 -18.49 2.05 -16.19
C THR A 34 -17.31 2.26 -17.14
N ASN A 35 -16.33 1.36 -17.07
CA ASN A 35 -15.19 1.29 -17.97
C ASN A 35 -15.34 0.17 -19.00
N ASN A 36 -16.49 -0.52 -19.03
CA ASN A 36 -16.74 -1.59 -20.00
C ASN A 36 -17.57 -1.07 -21.19
N ALA A 37 -16.95 -1.08 -22.37
CA ALA A 37 -17.58 -0.63 -23.61
C ALA A 37 -18.83 -1.44 -23.99
N THR A 38 -18.84 -2.76 -23.71
CA THR A 38 -19.97 -3.64 -24.08
C THR A 38 -21.19 -3.38 -23.20
N ASP A 39 -20.97 -3.20 -21.89
CA ASP A 39 -22.04 -2.85 -20.96
C ASP A 39 -22.58 -1.44 -21.22
N ALA A 40 -21.69 -0.51 -21.56
CA ALA A 40 -22.07 0.85 -21.94
C ALA A 40 -23.01 0.89 -23.15
N GLN A 41 -22.71 0.10 -24.19
CA GLN A 41 -23.53 0.06 -25.40
C GLN A 41 -24.90 -0.59 -25.16
N ARG A 42 -24.96 -1.64 -24.33
CA ARG A 42 -26.22 -2.31 -23.97
C ARG A 42 -27.15 -1.44 -23.12
N ARG A 43 -26.58 -0.57 -22.29
CA ARG A 43 -27.32 0.29 -21.34
C ARG A 43 -27.53 1.72 -21.86
N GLY A 44 -27.15 2.00 -23.11
CA GLY A 44 -27.32 3.33 -23.73
C GLY A 44 -26.49 4.44 -23.05
N CYS A 45 -25.32 4.08 -22.51
CA CYS A 45 -24.47 5.00 -21.77
C CYS A 45 -23.69 5.93 -22.71
N LYS A 46 -23.50 7.19 -22.32
CA LYS A 46 -22.77 8.18 -23.12
C LYS A 46 -21.27 8.16 -22.79
N PRO A 47 -20.38 8.17 -23.79
CA PRO A 47 -18.94 8.30 -23.53
C PRO A 47 -18.66 9.67 -22.91
N MET A 48 -17.95 9.68 -21.79
CA MET A 48 -17.53 10.89 -21.12
C MET A 48 -16.02 11.05 -21.37
N GLU A 49 -15.65 12.10 -22.07
CA GLU A 49 -14.25 12.45 -22.34
C GLU A 49 -13.87 13.62 -21.43
N GLY A 50 -12.96 13.37 -20.48
CA GLY A 50 -12.18 14.44 -19.83
C GLY A 50 -12.90 15.40 -18.87
N GLY A 51 -13.61 14.91 -17.85
CA GLY A 51 -14.15 15.77 -16.76
C GLY A 51 -13.92 15.20 -15.36
N ASN A 52 -12.96 15.75 -14.62
CA ASN A 52 -12.71 15.61 -13.17
C ASN A 52 -12.94 14.22 -12.53
N ILE A 53 -12.59 13.13 -13.21
CA ILE A 53 -12.55 11.80 -12.62
C ILE A 53 -11.08 11.45 -12.39
N THR A 54 -10.67 11.42 -11.13
CA THR A 54 -9.35 10.90 -10.74
C THR A 54 -9.42 9.38 -10.82
N VAL A 55 -9.07 8.82 -11.98
CA VAL A 55 -8.88 7.37 -12.11
C VAL A 55 -7.61 7.00 -11.36
N VAL A 56 -7.75 6.52 -10.13
CA VAL A 56 -6.63 5.90 -9.39
C VAL A 56 -6.44 4.52 -10.01
N GLN A 57 -5.43 4.38 -10.87
CA GLN A 57 -5.06 3.08 -11.42
C GLN A 57 -4.71 2.13 -10.27
N GLY A 58 -5.47 1.04 -10.13
CA GLY A 58 -5.13 -0.02 -9.19
C GLY A 58 -3.77 -0.62 -9.53
N THR A 59 -2.93 -0.85 -8.52
CA THR A 59 -1.63 -1.51 -8.70
C THR A 59 -1.84 -2.94 -9.18
N ARG A 60 -1.80 -3.15 -10.50
CA ARG A 60 -1.82 -4.50 -11.06
C ARG A 60 -0.49 -5.17 -10.69
N PRO A 61 -0.48 -6.32 -9.99
CA PRO A 61 0.76 -7.04 -9.72
C PRO A 61 1.38 -7.42 -11.05
N SER A 62 2.57 -6.90 -11.33
CA SER A 62 3.34 -7.30 -12.50
C SER A 62 3.63 -8.79 -12.37
N GLY A 63 2.98 -9.60 -13.20
CA GLY A 63 3.31 -11.01 -13.35
C GLY A 63 4.78 -11.14 -13.75
N ALA A 64 5.50 -12.01 -13.05
CA ALA A 64 6.90 -12.30 -13.28
C ALA A 64 7.15 -12.61 -14.76
N SER A 65 7.83 -11.71 -15.45
CA SER A 65 8.45 -11.97 -16.74
C SER A 65 9.94 -11.69 -16.58
N THR A 66 10.68 -12.80 -16.59
CA THR A 66 12.12 -13.00 -16.81
C THR A 66 13.00 -11.76 -16.99
N ALA A 67 14.07 -11.77 -16.19
CA ALA A 67 15.18 -10.84 -16.19
C ALA A 67 15.76 -10.56 -17.59
N SER A 68 16.03 -9.28 -17.84
CA SER A 68 17.15 -8.83 -18.66
C SER A 68 17.71 -7.57 -18.04
N ALA A 69 19.02 -7.61 -17.80
CA ALA A 69 19.79 -6.57 -17.16
C ALA A 69 19.75 -5.26 -17.97
N GLY A 70 19.54 -4.15 -17.28
CA GLY A 70 19.60 -2.81 -17.85
C GLY A 70 19.22 -1.78 -16.79
N GLY A 71 20.22 -1.32 -16.04
CA GLY A 71 20.02 -0.27 -15.06
C GLY A 71 19.54 1.02 -15.71
N SER A 72 18.43 1.58 -15.22
CA SER A 72 18.26 3.02 -15.20
C SER A 72 17.32 3.41 -14.06
N THR A 73 17.81 4.35 -13.27
CA THR A 73 17.17 5.19 -12.27
C THR A 73 15.64 5.24 -12.31
N GLY A 74 15.02 4.93 -11.16
CA GLY A 74 13.59 5.08 -10.95
C GLY A 74 13.11 6.50 -11.24
N SER A 75 12.38 6.66 -12.33
CA SER A 75 11.54 7.82 -12.56
C SER A 75 10.37 7.75 -11.58
N ALA A 76 10.45 8.53 -10.50
CA ALA A 76 9.28 8.89 -9.71
C ALA A 76 8.22 9.45 -10.65
N ALA A 77 7.01 8.88 -10.64
CA ALA A 77 5.89 9.33 -11.44
C ALA A 77 5.67 10.83 -11.20
N ARG A 78 5.94 11.65 -12.22
CA ARG A 78 5.77 13.10 -12.15
C ARG A 78 4.27 13.38 -12.10
N ALA A 79 3.80 13.91 -10.97
CA ALA A 79 2.41 14.34 -10.80
C ALA A 79 2.00 15.29 -11.95
N PRO A 80 0.74 15.23 -12.43
CA PRO A 80 0.27 16.04 -13.55
C PRO A 80 0.47 17.53 -13.29
N ALA A 81 0.77 18.28 -14.35
CA ALA A 81 0.97 19.72 -14.27
C ALA A 81 -0.30 20.40 -13.73
N GLY A 82 -0.23 20.93 -12.51
CA GLY A 82 -1.37 21.57 -11.83
C GLY A 82 -1.76 20.93 -10.48
N SER A 83 -1.16 19.81 -10.06
CA SER A 83 -1.31 19.36 -8.69
C SER A 83 -0.64 20.36 -7.73
N PRO A 84 -1.34 20.87 -6.69
CA PRO A 84 -0.72 21.74 -5.70
C PRO A 84 0.44 20.98 -5.08
N ARG A 85 1.66 21.47 -5.35
CA ARG A 85 2.87 20.89 -4.78
C ARG A 85 2.81 21.17 -3.29
N VAL A 86 2.64 20.12 -2.49
CA VAL A 86 2.74 20.23 -1.04
C VAL A 86 4.08 20.89 -0.73
N GLU A 87 4.04 22.02 -0.04
CA GLU A 87 5.25 22.76 0.31
C GLU A 87 6.15 21.86 1.16
N SER A 88 7.46 21.96 0.96
CA SER A 88 8.41 21.09 1.65
C SER A 88 8.29 21.18 3.18
N ALA A 89 7.91 22.36 3.69
CA ALA A 89 7.66 22.60 5.10
C ALA A 89 6.43 21.82 5.61
N ASP A 90 5.32 21.83 4.85
CA ASP A 90 4.09 21.12 5.21
C ASP A 90 4.31 19.60 5.20
N GLN A 91 5.09 19.09 4.26
CA GLN A 91 5.43 17.66 4.23
C GLN A 91 6.27 17.26 5.45
N ARG A 92 7.28 18.05 5.82
CA ARG A 92 8.10 17.80 7.01
C ARG A 92 7.27 17.82 8.30
N ALA A 93 6.34 18.77 8.43
CA ALA A 93 5.46 18.87 9.59
C ALA A 93 4.59 17.61 9.74
N ARG A 94 4.00 17.13 8.64
CA ARG A 94 3.22 15.89 8.62
C ARG A 94 4.05 14.67 8.98
N ASP A 95 5.28 14.59 8.45
CA ASP A 95 6.19 13.48 8.76
C ASP A 95 6.62 13.49 10.24
N SER A 96 6.83 14.68 10.83
CA SER A 96 7.12 14.81 12.27
C SER A 96 5.93 14.43 13.14
N ASP A 97 4.72 14.84 12.76
CA ASP A 97 3.49 14.48 13.48
C ASP A 97 3.25 12.97 13.41
N ALA A 98 3.41 12.37 12.23
CA ALA A 98 3.29 10.92 12.02
C ALA A 98 4.29 10.15 12.88
N ARG A 99 5.55 10.62 12.94
CA ARG A 99 6.56 10.03 13.82
C ARG A 99 6.16 10.15 15.30
N ALA A 100 5.73 11.33 15.75
CA ALA A 100 5.33 11.54 17.14
C ALA A 100 4.17 10.62 17.57
N VAL A 101 3.18 10.44 16.70
CA VAL A 101 2.06 9.51 16.94
C VAL A 101 2.58 8.08 17.06
N LEU A 102 3.37 7.60 16.11
CA LEU A 102 3.91 6.24 16.14
C LEU A 102 4.80 5.98 17.36
N GLU A 103 5.62 6.96 17.76
CA GLU A 103 6.44 6.87 18.98
C GLU A 103 5.57 6.80 20.24
N SER A 104 4.45 7.53 20.29
CA SER A 104 3.51 7.47 21.41
C SER A 104 2.83 6.11 21.50
N GLU A 105 2.44 5.53 20.36
CA GLU A 105 1.86 4.19 20.29
C GLU A 105 2.88 3.12 20.66
N LEU A 106 4.13 3.28 20.22
CA LEU A 106 5.24 2.40 20.62
C LEU A 106 5.42 2.40 22.13
N LYS A 107 5.42 3.57 22.78
CA LYS A 107 5.52 3.68 24.24
C LYS A 107 4.35 2.97 24.95
N LYS A 108 3.12 3.14 24.45
CA LYS A 108 1.94 2.43 24.99
C LYS A 108 2.06 0.92 24.83
N ALA A 109 2.51 0.44 23.67
CA ALA A 109 2.71 -0.99 23.42
C ALA A 109 3.80 -1.58 24.32
N GLN A 110 4.90 -0.86 24.52
CA GLN A 110 5.97 -1.24 25.46
C GLN A 110 5.49 -1.26 26.92
N ALA A 111 4.69 -0.29 27.34
CA ALA A 111 4.09 -0.29 28.69
C ALA A 111 3.19 -1.51 28.91
N ARG A 112 2.30 -1.80 27.95
CA ARG A 112 1.48 -3.03 27.98
C ARG A 112 2.33 -4.30 28.00
N GLN A 113 3.46 -4.31 27.28
CA GLN A 113 4.39 -5.45 27.29
C GLN A 113 4.98 -5.67 28.67
N ALA A 114 5.41 -4.60 29.35
CA ALA A 114 5.96 -4.69 30.69
C ALA A 114 4.91 -5.18 31.70
N GLU A 115 3.66 -4.74 31.58
CA GLU A 115 2.54 -5.22 32.40
C GLU A 115 2.27 -6.72 32.16
N LEU A 116 2.14 -7.14 30.89
CA LEU A 116 1.93 -8.54 30.53
C LEU A 116 3.06 -9.45 31.02
N LEU A 117 4.32 -9.02 30.88
CA LEU A 117 5.47 -9.79 31.38
C LEU A 117 5.48 -9.88 32.91
N LYS A 118 5.08 -8.82 33.60
CA LYS A 118 4.95 -8.81 35.06
C LYS A 118 3.85 -9.78 35.52
N GLU A 119 2.70 -9.77 34.86
CA GLU A 119 1.60 -10.69 35.16
C GLU A 119 1.95 -12.15 34.83
N TYR A 120 2.67 -12.36 33.72
CA TYR A 120 3.13 -13.69 33.31
C TYR A 120 4.15 -14.28 34.28
N ASN A 121 4.91 -13.44 34.99
CA ASN A 121 5.83 -13.83 36.07
C ASN A 121 6.70 -15.05 35.70
N ASN A 122 7.44 -14.95 34.59
CA ASN A 122 8.28 -16.04 34.05
C ASN A 122 7.55 -17.36 33.75
N GLY A 123 6.23 -17.32 33.54
CA GLY A 123 5.41 -18.50 33.25
C GLY A 123 4.72 -19.07 34.48
N GLU A 124 4.90 -18.45 35.64
CA GLU A 124 4.22 -18.78 36.89
C GLU A 124 3.35 -17.60 37.36
N PRO A 125 2.30 -17.24 36.59
CA PRO A 125 1.37 -16.20 37.01
C PRO A 125 0.68 -16.61 38.31
N GLU A 126 0.31 -15.62 39.13
CA GLU A 126 -0.38 -15.86 40.40
C GLU A 126 -1.66 -16.65 40.16
N LYS A 127 -1.87 -17.72 40.94
CA LYS A 127 -3.05 -18.59 40.82
C LYS A 127 -4.26 -17.85 41.39
N GLN A 128 -5.30 -17.71 40.57
CA GLN A 128 -6.55 -17.14 41.04
C GLN A 128 -7.34 -18.19 41.85
N GLY A 129 -8.12 -17.77 42.84
CA GLY A 129 -8.82 -18.69 43.76
C GLY A 129 -9.78 -19.68 43.06
N SER A 130 -10.29 -19.34 41.88
CA SER A 130 -11.11 -20.21 41.04
C SER A 130 -10.30 -21.30 40.31
N GLU A 131 -9.01 -21.06 40.08
CA GLU A 131 -8.09 -21.94 39.34
C GLU A 131 -7.48 -23.02 40.23
N ALA A 132 -7.47 -22.82 41.55
CA ALA A 132 -7.03 -23.83 42.52
C ALA A 132 -7.85 -25.14 42.43
N LYS A 133 -9.11 -25.05 41.98
CA LYS A 133 -10.01 -26.20 41.79
C LYS A 133 -9.93 -26.81 40.39
N ASN A 134 -9.42 -26.08 39.41
CA ASN A 134 -9.33 -26.53 38.02
C ASN A 134 -8.00 -26.06 37.40
N TYR A 135 -7.01 -26.95 37.45
CA TYR A 135 -5.68 -26.68 36.92
C TYR A 135 -5.64 -26.49 35.41
N GLN A 136 -6.58 -27.07 34.65
CA GLN A 136 -6.63 -26.87 33.20
C GLN A 136 -6.88 -25.40 32.84
N LYS A 137 -7.78 -24.71 33.57
CA LYS A 137 -8.02 -23.27 33.38
C LYS A 137 -6.77 -22.42 33.59
N TYR A 138 -5.92 -22.82 34.55
CA TYR A 138 -4.65 -22.16 34.78
C TYR A 138 -3.72 -22.31 33.57
N LEU A 139 -3.58 -23.53 33.05
CA LEU A 139 -2.76 -23.80 31.86
C LEU A 139 -3.26 -23.02 30.63
N ASP A 140 -4.57 -23.00 30.40
CA ASP A 140 -5.18 -22.26 29.30
C ASP A 140 -4.89 -20.76 29.43
N ARG A 141 -5.05 -20.19 30.64
CA ARG A 141 -4.74 -18.78 30.90
C ARG A 141 -3.26 -18.46 30.71
N VAL A 142 -2.35 -19.32 31.15
CA VAL A 142 -0.89 -19.16 30.94
C VAL A 142 -0.58 -19.17 29.44
N ALA A 143 -1.21 -20.06 28.67
CA ALA A 143 -1.07 -20.11 27.22
C ALA A 143 -1.64 -18.83 26.55
N ASP A 144 -2.79 -18.35 27.01
CA ASP A 144 -3.40 -17.10 26.53
C ASP A 144 -2.52 -15.88 26.81
N MET A 145 -1.95 -15.77 28.02
CA MET A 145 -0.99 -14.71 28.36
C MET A 145 0.23 -14.76 27.44
N LYS A 146 0.81 -15.96 27.22
CA LYS A 146 1.93 -16.12 26.31
C LYS A 146 1.57 -15.70 24.88
N ALA A 147 0.37 -16.04 24.42
CA ALA A 147 -0.11 -15.62 23.11
C ALA A 147 -0.34 -14.10 23.03
N GLN A 148 -0.81 -13.46 24.10
CA GLN A 148 -0.96 -12.00 24.18
C GLN A 148 0.40 -11.29 24.13
N ILE A 149 1.39 -11.78 24.88
CA ILE A 149 2.78 -11.32 24.87
C ILE A 149 3.33 -11.39 23.44
N ALA A 150 3.22 -12.54 22.77
CA ALA A 150 3.74 -12.72 21.42
C ALA A 150 3.08 -11.79 20.38
N ARG A 151 1.77 -11.53 20.51
CA ARG A 151 1.07 -10.56 19.64
C ARG A 151 1.58 -9.15 19.86
N ASN A 152 1.71 -8.72 21.11
CA ASN A 152 2.19 -7.38 21.42
C ASN A 152 3.67 -7.18 21.04
N GLU A 153 4.50 -8.21 21.14
CA GLU A 153 5.87 -8.19 20.59
C GLU A 153 5.89 -7.97 19.07
N SER A 154 5.00 -8.64 18.34
CA SER A 154 4.83 -8.41 16.90
C SER A 154 4.37 -6.98 16.60
N ASP A 155 3.47 -6.42 17.39
CA ASP A 155 3.00 -5.05 17.25
C ASP A 155 4.13 -4.03 17.49
N ILE A 156 4.93 -4.22 18.55
CA ILE A 156 6.11 -3.39 18.83
C ILE A 156 7.10 -3.44 17.67
N ALA A 157 7.41 -4.64 17.18
CA ALA A 157 8.30 -4.80 16.03
C ALA A 157 7.72 -4.15 14.76
N GLY A 158 6.40 -4.21 14.56
CA GLY A 158 5.70 -3.52 13.49
C GLY A 158 5.86 -2.00 13.58
N LEU A 159 5.53 -1.42 14.73
CA LEU A 159 5.65 0.02 14.97
C LEU A 159 7.10 0.51 14.79
N GLN A 160 8.08 -0.23 15.29
CA GLN A 160 9.51 0.09 15.08
C GLN A 160 9.89 0.13 13.60
N ARG A 161 9.38 -0.81 12.78
CA ARG A 161 9.61 -0.79 11.33
C ARG A 161 8.97 0.41 10.66
N GLU A 162 7.74 0.77 11.03
CA GLU A 162 7.07 1.95 10.46
C GLU A 162 7.79 3.25 10.84
N ILE A 163 8.24 3.41 12.09
CA ILE A 163 9.05 4.56 12.52
C ILE A 163 10.36 4.63 11.71
N GLY A 164 11.01 3.49 11.49
CA GLY A 164 12.25 3.40 10.71
C GLY A 164 12.07 3.70 9.22
N ARG A 165 10.85 3.57 8.67
CA ARG A 165 10.53 3.96 7.29
C ARG A 165 10.39 5.47 7.11
N LEU A 166 10.03 6.19 8.17
CA LEU A 166 9.91 7.65 8.11
C LEU A 166 11.29 8.30 7.96
N PRO A 167 11.42 9.36 7.15
CA PRO A 167 12.71 10.02 6.92
C PRO A 167 13.33 10.48 8.24
N ALA A 168 14.60 10.15 8.48
CA ALA A 168 15.33 10.66 9.64
C ALA A 168 15.26 12.20 9.63
N ASN A 169 14.86 12.81 10.75
CA ASN A 169 14.87 14.26 10.90
C ASN A 169 16.34 14.71 10.77
N ARG A 170 16.73 15.19 9.60
CA ARG A 170 18.06 15.74 9.32
C ARG A 170 17.98 17.24 9.22
#